data_AF-A0A5F2GA93-F1
#
_entry.id   AF-A0A5F2GA93-F1
#
_cell.length_a   1.000
_cell.length_b   1.000
_cell.length_c   1.000
_cell.angle_alpha   90.00
_cell.angle_beta   90.00
_cell.angle_gamma   90.00
#
_symmetry.space_group_name_H-M   'P 1'
#
loop_
_entity.id
_entity.type
_entity.pdbx_description
1 polymer ?
#
loop_
_entity_poly.entity_id
_entity_poly.type
_entity_poly.pdbx_seq_one_letter_code
_entity_poly.pdbx_strand_id
1 'polypeptide(L)' 'MTKLSDLEPPIVGGRHGRDPPSKQDHFYSCRKCGQPVDRRDLRQAIWHEQPDHQPLDLDG' A
#
# COMPACT_ATOMS: atom_id res chain seq x y z
N MET A 1 14.74 3.94 5.85
CA MET A 1 13.51 3.13 5.89
C MET A 1 12.41 4.05 6.35
N THR A 2 11.39 4.29 5.53
CA THR A 2 10.23 5.11 5.91
C THR A 2 9.22 4.20 6.59
N LYS A 3 8.73 4.55 7.79
CA LYS A 3 7.69 3.73 8.45
C LYS A 3 6.33 4.10 7.89
N LEU A 4 5.41 3.13 7.83
CA LEU A 4 4.02 3.41 7.49
C LEU A 4 3.40 4.43 8.45
N SER A 5 3.81 4.40 9.72
CA SER A 5 3.38 5.33 10.77
C SER A 5 3.95 6.75 10.60
N ASP A 6 5.01 6.93 9.81
CA ASP A 6 5.56 8.25 9.48
C ASP A 6 4.76 8.94 8.37
N LEU A 7 3.92 8.19 7.64
CA LEU A 7 2.98 8.76 6.67
C LEU A 7 1.78 9.38 7.41
N GLU A 8 1.05 10.24 6.71
CA GLU A 8 -0.18 10.85 7.21
C GLU A 8 -1.20 9.80 7.71
N PRO A 9 -2.24 10.17 8.47
CA PRO A 9 -3.23 9.22 8.97
C PRO A 9 -3.88 8.35 7.88
N PRO A 10 -4.32 7.11 8.19
CA PRO A 10 -4.86 6.18 7.21
C PRO A 10 -5.90 6.79 6.28
N ILE A 11 -5.56 6.84 4.99
CA ILE A 11 -6.51 7.20 3.96
C ILE A 11 -7.15 5.90 3.48
N VAL A 12 -8.31 5.58 4.06
CA VAL A 12 -9.08 4.40 3.69
C VAL A 12 -9.76 4.65 2.36
N GLY A 13 -9.37 3.88 1.33
CA GLY A 13 -10.01 3.93 0.03
C GLY A 13 -11.40 3.27 0.05
N GLY A 14 -12.36 3.88 -0.64
CA GLY A 14 -13.64 3.22 -0.93
C GLY A 14 -13.45 2.14 -1.98
N ARG A 15 -13.80 0.88 -1.67
CA ARG A 15 -13.78 -0.19 -2.67
C ARG A 15 -14.88 0.08 -3.71
N HIS A 16 -14.49 0.05 -4.98
CA HIS A 16 -15.43 -0.03 -6.09
C HIS A 16 -15.51 -1.47 -6.59
N GLY A 17 -16.71 -2.09 -6.54
CA GLY A 17 -16.95 -3.45 -7.02
C GLY A 17 -17.19 -4.49 -5.92
N ARG A 18 -17.21 -5.77 -6.31
CA ARG A 18 -17.46 -6.91 -5.40
C ARG A 18 -16.27 -7.13 -4.45
N ASP A 19 -16.54 -7.74 -3.29
CA ASP A 19 -15.50 -8.25 -2.39
C ASP A 19 -14.55 -9.21 -3.12
N PRO A 20 -13.24 -9.21 -2.81
CA PRO A 20 -12.34 -10.11 -3.50
C PRO A 20 -12.59 -11.55 -3.04
N PRO A 21 -12.27 -12.54 -3.89
CA PRO A 21 -12.40 -13.94 -3.50
C PRO A 21 -11.42 -14.33 -2.38
N SER A 22 -10.29 -13.62 -2.24
CA SER A 22 -9.31 -13.84 -1.16
C SER A 22 -8.80 -12.54 -0.57
N LYS A 23 -8.39 -12.59 0.72
CA LYS A 23 -7.69 -11.48 1.38
C LYS A 23 -6.38 -11.11 0.67
N GLN A 24 -5.75 -12.05 -0.05
CA GLN A 24 -4.52 -11.79 -0.79
C GLN A 24 -4.73 -10.86 -1.99
N ASP A 25 -5.93 -10.82 -2.57
CA ASP A 25 -6.25 -9.93 -3.69
C ASP A 25 -6.34 -8.45 -3.27
N HIS A 26 -6.28 -8.15 -1.97
CA HIS A 26 -6.11 -6.78 -1.48
C HIS A 26 -4.71 -6.22 -1.79
N PHE A 27 -3.74 -7.08 -2.06
CA PHE A 27 -2.36 -6.68 -2.25
C PHE A 27 -1.96 -6.73 -3.72
N TYR A 28 -1.07 -5.84 -4.13
CA TYR A 28 -0.33 -5.97 -5.38
C TYR A 28 1.17 -5.81 -5.12
N SER A 29 1.99 -6.54 -5.87
CA SER A 29 3.44 -6.36 -5.80
C SER A 29 3.84 -5.08 -6.54
N CYS A 30 4.52 -4.16 -5.85
CA CYS A 30 5.10 -2.99 -6.49
C CYS A 30 6.16 -3.42 -7.51
N ARG A 31 6.07 -2.92 -8.73
CA ARG A 31 7.01 -3.28 -9.81
C ARG A 31 8.43 -2.74 -9.58
N LYS A 32 8.60 -1.69 -8.77
CA LYS A 32 9.91 -1.06 -8.51
C LYS A 32 10.69 -1.77 -7.41
N CYS A 33 10.06 -1.97 -6.25
CA CYS A 33 10.74 -2.50 -5.07
C CYS A 33 10.28 -3.91 -4.66
N GLY A 34 9.29 -4.49 -5.34
CA GLY A 34 8.78 -5.83 -5.05
C GLY A 34 7.87 -5.94 -3.82
N GLN A 35 7.75 -4.87 -3.02
CA GLN A 35 6.95 -4.89 -1.79
C GLN A 35 5.46 -5.14 -2.09
N PRO A 36 4.77 -5.98 -1.32
CA PRO A 36 3.32 -6.09 -1.35
C PRO A 36 2.68 -4.80 -0.81
N VAL A 37 1.83 -4.17 -1.62
CA VAL A 37 1.14 -2.91 -1.32
C VAL A 37 -0.33 -3.18 -1.07
N ASP A 38 -0.87 -2.76 0.08
CA ASP A 38 -2.30 -2.88 0.37
C ASP A 38 -3.10 -1.81 -0.38
N ARG A 39 -4.00 -2.24 -1.28
CA ARG A 39 -4.87 -1.34 -2.07
C ARG A 39 -5.92 -0.60 -1.23
N ARG A 40 -6.16 -1.05 0.00
CA ARG A 40 -7.13 -0.43 0.92
C ARG A 40 -6.52 0.75 1.66
N ASP A 41 -5.20 0.76 1.82
CA ASP A 41 -4.45 1.86 2.43
C ASP A 41 -3.84 2.74 1.32
N LEU A 42 -4.54 3.82 0.97
CA LEU A 42 -4.13 4.68 -0.14
C LEU A 42 -2.79 5.35 0.12
N ARG A 43 -2.33 5.44 1.37
CA ARG A 43 -0.99 6.00 1.68
C ARG A 43 0.11 5.13 1.11
N GLN A 44 -0.04 3.82 1.18
CA GLN A 44 0.92 2.90 0.57
C GLN A 44 0.89 3.07 -0.95
N ALA A 45 -0.30 3.09 -1.56
CA ALA A 45 -0.43 3.29 -3.00
C ALA A 45 0.23 4.62 -3.44
N ILE A 46 -0.10 5.74 -2.80
CA ILE A 46 0.46 7.07 -3.09
C ILE A 46 1.99 7.09 -2.91
N TRP A 47 2.51 6.47 -1.83
CA TRP A 47 3.95 6.36 -1.63
C TRP A 47 4.63 5.60 -2.78
N HIS A 48 4.04 4.50 -3.22
CA HIS A 48 4.57 3.65 -4.29
C HIS A 48 4.40 4.24 -5.71
N GLU A 49 3.57 5.26 -5.90
CA GLU A 49 3.52 6.03 -7.14
C GLU A 49 4.74 6.96 -7.31
N GLN A 50 5.46 7.30 -6.22
CA GLN A 50 6.65 8.13 -6.33
C GLN A 50 7.80 7.39 -7.02
N PRO A 51 8.58 8.04 -7.90
CA PRO A 51 9.59 7.35 -8.69
C PRO A 51 10.74 6.78 -7.86
N ASP A 52 11.14 7.44 -6.77
CA ASP A 52 12.31 7.10 -5.94
C ASP A 52 11.91 6.55 -4.56
N HIS A 53 10.71 5.98 -4.44
CA HIS A 53 10.28 5.40 -3.18
C HIS A 53 11.13 4.21 -2.76
N GLN A 54 11.34 4.07 -1.45
CA GLN A 54 11.91 2.87 -0.83
C GLN A 54 10.80 1.98 -0.24
N PRO A 55 11.07 0.69 0.03
CA PRO A 55 10.18 -0.14 0.82
C PRO A 55 9.76 0.55 2.12
N LEU A 56 8.47 0.44 2.46
CA LEU A 56 7.94 0.89 3.73
C LEU A 56 8.23 -0.15 4.81
N ASP A 57 8.57 0.32 6.00
CA ASP A 57 8.57 -0.49 7.20
C ASP A 57 7.12 -0.63 7.70
N LEU A 58 6.61 -1.87 7.68
CA LEU A 58 5.26 -2.22 8.11
C LEU A 58 5.23 -2.71 9.58
N ASP A 59 6.40 -3.03 10.15
CA ASP A 59 6.57 -3.44 11.55
C ASP A 59 6.82 -2.16 12.39
N GLY A 60 5.78 -1.34 12.49
CA GLY A 60 5.79 -0.10 13.27
C GLY A 60 5.55 -0.33 14.76
#